data_AF-A0A3M1DLW3-F1
#
_entry.id   AF-A0A3M1DLW3-F1
#
_cell.length_a   1.000
_cell.length_b   1.000
_cell.length_c   1.000
_cell.angle_alpha   90.00
_cell.angle_beta   90.00
_cell.angle_gamma   90.00
#
_symmetry.space_group_name_H-M   'P 1'
#
loop_
_entity.id
_entity.type
_entity.pdbx_description
1 polymer ?
#
loop_
_entity_poly.entity_id
_entity_poly.type
_entity_poly.pdbx_seq_one_letter_code
_entity_poly.pdbx_strand_id
1 'polypeptide(L)'
;MLTASYPVRLPVFEGPLDLLLALIEQQQLDITAVSLAQVADQYLAVIEEMGRRTMADLTGFLVVAAKLLLIKSRVLLPDYRATDGEEDQDTAEFLHQLELYQFFRKVAQELERLEERGWRSYVRVGRTRDRQLPPNPHQYLEGVTLEDLVAAARAALRLLPPGPSVETVVASV
;
A
#
# COMPACT_ATOMS: atom_id res chain seq x y z
N MET A 1 28.08 -9.06 33.18
CA MET A 1 26.94 -8.16 32.88
C MET A 1 27.06 -7.77 31.41
N LEU A 2 26.52 -8.58 30.48
CA LEU A 2 26.52 -8.29 29.05
C LEU A 2 25.19 -7.59 28.72
N THR A 3 25.22 -6.26 28.62
CA THR A 3 24.12 -5.49 28.06
C THR A 3 24.13 -5.68 26.54
N ALA A 4 23.42 -6.70 26.07
CA ALA A 4 23.07 -6.81 24.66
C ALA A 4 22.03 -5.71 24.35
N SER A 5 22.52 -4.54 23.96
CA SER A 5 21.70 -3.56 23.26
C SER A 5 21.38 -4.18 21.90
N TYR A 6 20.23 -4.85 21.79
CA TYR A 6 19.67 -5.18 20.49
C TYR A 6 19.15 -3.87 19.89
N PRO A 7 19.73 -3.35 18.80
CA PRO A 7 19.07 -2.31 18.03
C PRO A 7 17.87 -2.97 17.37
N VAL A 8 16.72 -3.00 18.06
CA VAL A 8 15.44 -3.33 17.44
C VAL A 8 15.11 -2.15 16.53
N ARG A 9 15.64 -2.21 15.31
CA ARG A 9 15.19 -1.37 14.21
C ARG A 9 13.82 -1.92 13.84
N LEU A 10 12.78 -1.34 14.42
CA LEU A 10 11.43 -1.55 13.92
C LEU A 10 11.45 -1.17 12.42
N PRO A 11 11.09 -2.09 11.52
CA PRO A 11 10.81 -1.72 10.14
C PRO A 11 9.84 -0.53 10.13
N VAL A 12 10.03 0.41 9.21
CA VAL A 12 8.99 1.41 8.94
C VAL A 12 7.87 0.64 8.24
N PHE A 13 6.91 0.17 9.02
CA PHE A 13 5.75 -0.53 8.51
C PHE A 13 4.82 0.49 7.86
N GLU A 14 4.29 0.15 6.68
CA GLU A 14 3.33 1.02 5.97
C GLU A 14 1.92 0.98 6.59
N GLY A 15 1.72 0.18 7.64
CA GLY A 15 0.46 0.14 8.39
C GLY A 15 0.34 -1.07 9.33
N PRO A 16 -0.83 -1.20 9.99
CA PRO A 16 -1.05 -2.24 10.99
C PRO A 16 -1.13 -3.66 10.40
N LEU A 17 -1.63 -3.80 9.17
CA LEU A 17 -1.71 -5.10 8.48
C LEU A 17 -0.32 -5.62 8.09
N ASP A 18 0.60 -4.72 7.70
CA ASP A 18 1.97 -5.09 7.35
C ASP A 18 2.76 -5.55 8.58
N LEU A 19 2.62 -4.84 9.70
CA LEU A 19 3.18 -5.29 10.99
C LEU A 19 2.65 -6.68 11.36
N LEU A 20 1.34 -6.89 11.24
CA LEU A 20 0.73 -8.17 11.57
C LEU A 20 1.25 -9.30 10.66
N LEU A 21 1.32 -9.07 9.35
CA LEU A 21 1.91 -10.03 8.42
C LEU A 21 3.37 -10.33 8.74
N ALA A 22 4.17 -9.31 9.06
CA ALA A 22 5.57 -9.50 9.42
C ALA A 22 5.73 -10.38 10.67
N LEU A 23 4.88 -10.22 11.68
CA LEU A 23 4.89 -11.06 12.89
C LEU A 23 4.49 -12.51 12.59
N ILE A 24 3.49 -12.72 11.73
CA ILE A 24 3.06 -14.06 11.28
C ILE A 24 4.17 -14.74 10.48
N GLU A 25 4.79 -14.01 9.54
CA GLU A 25 5.89 -14.49 8.70
C GLU A 25 7.13 -14.85 9.55
N GLN A 26 7.46 -14.04 10.54
CA GLN A 26 8.58 -14.31 11.46
C GLN A 26 8.42 -15.63 12.23
N GLN A 27 7.19 -15.99 12.57
CA GLN A 27 6.87 -17.23 13.27
C GLN A 27 6.57 -18.41 12.33
N GLN A 28 6.63 -18.21 11.01
CA GLN A 28 6.30 -19.24 10.01
C GLN A 28 4.89 -19.82 10.20
N LEU A 29 3.94 -18.97 10.56
CA LEU A 29 2.55 -19.35 10.78
C LEU A 29 1.69 -19.09 9.53
N ASP A 30 0.64 -19.89 9.35
CA ASP A 30 -0.40 -19.62 8.36
C ASP A 30 -1.37 -18.52 8.84
N ILE A 31 -2.06 -17.85 7.92
CA ILE A 31 -3.07 -16.84 8.26
C ILE A 31 -4.34 -17.54 8.77
N THR A 32 -4.43 -17.75 10.08
CA THR A 32 -5.57 -18.38 10.75
C THR A 32 -5.91 -17.65 12.05
N ALA A 33 -7.14 -17.83 12.57
CA ALA A 33 -7.55 -17.25 13.85
C ALA A 33 -6.63 -17.68 15.02
N VAL A 34 -6.15 -18.93 15.00
CA VAL A 34 -5.23 -19.46 16.01
C VAL A 34 -3.87 -18.76 15.92
N SER A 35 -3.33 -18.59 14.72
CA SER A 35 -2.07 -17.87 14.50
C SER A 35 -2.17 -16.41 14.94
N LEU A 36 -3.29 -15.73 14.60
CA LEU A 36 -3.55 -14.36 15.03
C LEU A 36 -3.59 -14.22 16.56
N ALA A 37 -4.21 -15.19 17.24
CA ALA A 37 -4.23 -15.23 18.71
C ALA A 37 -2.83 -15.39 19.33
N GLN A 38 -1.92 -16.11 18.66
CA GLN A 38 -0.53 -16.29 19.11
C GLN A 38 0.32 -15.03 18.92
N VAL A 39 0.16 -14.31 17.82
CA VAL A 39 0.92 -13.08 17.55
C VAL A 39 0.34 -11.83 18.22
N ALA A 40 -0.88 -11.90 18.77
CA ALA A 40 -1.58 -10.77 19.38
C ALA A 40 -0.76 -10.08 20.48
N ASP A 41 -0.10 -10.84 21.36
CA ASP A 41 0.71 -10.25 22.44
C ASP A 41 1.93 -9.50 21.92
N GLN A 42 2.55 -10.00 20.84
CA GLN A 42 3.69 -9.33 20.20
C GLN A 42 3.25 -8.06 19.50
N TYR A 43 2.10 -8.09 18.83
CA TYR A 43 1.51 -6.92 18.20
C TYR A 43 1.22 -5.81 19.21
N LEU A 44 0.63 -6.16 20.36
CA LEU A 44 0.37 -5.21 21.46
C LEU A 44 1.67 -4.63 22.04
N ALA A 45 2.69 -5.46 22.24
CA ALA A 45 3.98 -5.01 22.75
C ALA A 45 4.65 -3.97 21.81
N VAL A 46 4.57 -4.18 20.49
CA VAL A 46 5.08 -3.23 19.50
C VAL A 46 4.31 -1.92 19.54
N ILE A 47 2.98 -1.96 19.66
CA ILE A 47 2.15 -0.74 19.76
C ILE A 47 2.47 0.05 21.03
N GLU A 48 2.64 -0.62 22.17
CA GLU A 48 3.01 0.05 23.43
C GLU A 48 4.35 0.78 23.30
N GLU A 49 5.33 0.17 22.63
CA GLU A 49 6.62 0.83 22.38
C GLU A 49 6.49 2.02 21.41
N MET A 50 5.70 1.88 20.35
CA MET A 50 5.45 2.96 19.38
C MET A 50 4.71 4.13 20.00
N GLY A 51 3.66 3.87 20.80
CA GLY A 51 2.83 4.92 21.38
C GLY A 51 3.56 5.81 22.38
N ARG A 52 4.63 5.31 22.99
CA ARG A 52 5.53 6.12 23.82
C ARG A 52 6.35 7.13 23.01
N ARG A 53 6.50 6.94 21.70
CA ARG A 53 7.35 7.74 20.81
C ARG A 53 6.55 8.61 19.84
N THR A 54 5.39 8.15 19.36
CA THR A 54 4.61 8.84 18.32
C THR A 54 3.12 8.56 18.48
N MET A 55 2.31 9.63 18.63
CA MET A 55 0.87 9.52 18.89
C MET A 55 -0.02 9.71 17.65
N ALA A 56 0.46 10.36 16.60
CA ALA A 56 -0.38 10.86 15.50
C ALA A 56 -1.07 9.74 14.67
N ASP A 57 -0.46 8.56 14.55
CA ASP A 57 -0.91 7.51 13.62
C ASP A 57 -1.40 6.21 14.32
N LEU A 58 -1.66 6.24 15.63
CA LEU A 58 -1.99 5.03 16.40
C LEU A 58 -3.42 4.50 16.20
N THR A 59 -4.35 5.31 15.68
CA THR A 59 -5.78 4.95 15.62
C THR A 59 -6.04 3.67 14.83
N GLY A 60 -5.42 3.53 13.65
CA GLY A 60 -5.53 2.32 12.84
C GLY A 60 -4.96 1.07 13.52
N PHE A 61 -3.88 1.24 14.29
CA PHE A 61 -3.26 0.16 15.05
C PHE A 61 -4.15 -0.33 16.19
N LEU A 62 -4.82 0.60 16.89
CA LEU A 62 -5.75 0.27 17.98
C LEU A 62 -6.98 -0.49 17.48
N VAL A 63 -7.50 -0.17 16.30
CA VAL A 63 -8.61 -0.93 15.69
C VAL A 63 -8.20 -2.39 15.47
N VAL A 64 -7.02 -2.62 14.91
CA VAL A 64 -6.51 -3.98 14.71
C VAL A 64 -6.20 -4.67 16.04
N ALA A 65 -5.67 -3.95 17.03
CA ALA A 65 -5.41 -4.48 18.37
C ALA A 65 -6.71 -4.99 19.03
N ALA A 66 -7.79 -4.21 18.94
CA ALA A 66 -9.10 -4.60 19.47
C ALA A 66 -9.63 -5.86 18.78
N LYS A 67 -9.50 -5.96 17.45
CA LYS A 67 -9.86 -7.17 16.69
C LYS A 67 -9.04 -8.38 17.13
N LEU A 68 -7.73 -8.24 17.30
CA LEU A 68 -6.86 -9.33 17.75
C LEU A 68 -7.20 -9.81 19.17
N LEU A 69 -7.53 -8.88 20.08
CA LEU A 69 -7.98 -9.23 21.43
C LEU A 69 -9.30 -10.02 21.41
N LEU A 70 -10.26 -9.60 20.58
CA LEU A 70 -11.51 -10.33 20.36
C LEU A 70 -11.25 -11.75 19.85
N ILE A 71 -10.44 -11.88 18.80
CA ILE A 71 -10.05 -13.18 18.22
C ILE A 71 -9.36 -14.06 19.27
N LYS A 72 -8.40 -13.50 20.02
CA LYS A 72 -7.68 -14.22 21.07
C LYS A 72 -8.62 -14.72 22.17
N SER A 73 -9.52 -13.87 22.65
CA SER A 73 -10.53 -14.24 23.66
C SER A 73 -11.35 -15.45 23.22
N ARG A 74 -11.82 -15.44 21.97
CA ARG A 74 -12.63 -16.51 21.38
C ARG A 74 -11.89 -17.82 21.19
N VAL A 75 -10.64 -17.74 20.70
CA VAL A 75 -9.78 -18.92 20.57
C VAL A 75 -9.52 -19.57 21.95
N LEU A 76 -9.45 -18.77 23.01
CA LEU A 76 -9.22 -19.25 24.38
C LEU A 76 -10.50 -19.68 25.10
N LEU A 77 -11.68 -19.21 24.70
CA LEU A 77 -12.98 -19.48 25.35
C LEU A 77 -14.01 -20.12 24.39
N PRO A 78 -13.76 -21.34 23.89
CA PRO A 78 -14.63 -21.97 22.88
C PRO A 78 -16.04 -22.32 23.41
N ASP A 79 -16.24 -22.50 24.71
CA ASP A 79 -17.55 -22.86 25.27
C ASP A 79 -18.50 -21.64 25.45
N TYR A 80 -17.99 -20.41 25.29
CA TYR A 80 -18.80 -19.18 25.37
C TYR A 80 -19.55 -18.87 24.05
N ARG A 81 -19.44 -19.75 23.04
CA ARG A 81 -19.90 -19.58 21.65
C ARG A 81 -21.42 -19.52 21.42
N ALA A 82 -22.24 -19.40 22.46
CA ALA A 82 -23.66 -19.72 22.32
C ALA A 82 -24.57 -18.66 21.65
N THR A 83 -24.09 -17.46 21.27
CA THR A 83 -25.05 -16.40 20.86
C THR A 83 -24.69 -15.52 19.66
N ASP A 84 -23.42 -15.25 19.34
CA ASP A 84 -23.08 -14.13 18.44
C ASP A 84 -22.34 -14.57 17.15
N GLY A 85 -23.11 -14.97 16.14
CA GLY A 85 -22.61 -15.35 14.81
C GLY A 85 -22.02 -14.19 13.99
N GLU A 86 -22.37 -12.94 14.32
CA GLU A 86 -21.86 -11.73 13.64
C GLU A 86 -20.34 -11.58 13.82
N GLU A 87 -19.84 -11.80 15.03
CA GLU A 87 -18.42 -11.67 15.32
C GLU A 87 -17.56 -12.77 14.63
N ASP A 88 -18.13 -13.95 14.35
CA ASP A 88 -17.46 -15.01 13.57
C ASP A 88 -17.31 -14.58 12.10
N GLN A 89 -18.34 -13.93 11.55
CA GLN A 89 -18.28 -13.33 10.23
C GLN A 89 -17.23 -12.22 10.18
N ASP A 90 -17.20 -11.31 11.16
CA ASP A 90 -16.20 -10.24 11.26
C ASP A 90 -14.76 -10.79 11.28
N THR A 91 -14.55 -11.91 11.98
CA THR A 91 -13.24 -12.58 12.04
C THR A 91 -12.86 -13.15 10.67
N ALA A 92 -13.81 -13.79 9.97
CA ALA A 92 -13.58 -14.33 8.63
C ALA A 92 -13.28 -13.21 7.62
N GLU A 93 -14.03 -12.10 7.67
CA GLU A 93 -13.79 -10.92 6.85
C GLU A 93 -12.41 -10.32 7.11
N PHE A 94 -11.98 -10.25 8.38
CA PHE A 94 -10.65 -9.76 8.73
C PHE A 94 -9.53 -10.67 8.21
N LEU A 95 -9.68 -11.99 8.31
CA LEU A 95 -8.73 -12.95 7.73
C LEU A 95 -8.64 -12.79 6.21
N HIS A 96 -9.78 -12.68 5.53
CA HIS A 96 -9.82 -12.46 4.09
C HIS A 96 -9.16 -11.14 3.68
N GLN A 97 -9.37 -10.07 4.45
CA GLN A 97 -8.70 -8.79 4.24
C GLN A 97 -7.17 -8.94 4.34
N LEU A 98 -6.69 -9.74 5.29
CA LEU A 98 -5.26 -9.97 5.49
C LEU A 98 -4.64 -10.79 4.35
N GLU A 99 -5.36 -11.80 3.84
CA GLU A 99 -4.96 -12.57 2.65
C GLU A 99 -4.88 -11.69 1.40
N LEU A 100 -5.89 -10.84 1.17
CA LEU A 100 -5.89 -9.88 0.06
C LEU A 100 -4.70 -8.92 0.16
N TYR A 101 -4.46 -8.38 1.35
CA TYR A 101 -3.32 -7.49 1.58
C TYR A 101 -1.99 -8.20 1.28
N GLN A 102 -1.82 -9.45 1.75
CA GLN A 102 -0.63 -10.24 1.44
C GLN A 102 -0.46 -10.47 -0.07
N PHE A 103 -1.55 -10.75 -0.79
CA PHE A 103 -1.53 -10.91 -2.24
C PHE A 103 -1.07 -9.62 -2.94
N PHE A 104 -1.67 -8.47 -2.61
CA PHE A 104 -1.30 -7.20 -3.22
C PHE A 104 0.13 -6.77 -2.85
N ARG A 105 0.58 -7.03 -1.63
CA ARG A 105 1.97 -6.82 -1.20
C ARG A 105 2.96 -7.61 -2.07
N LYS A 106 2.66 -8.88 -2.36
CA LYS A 106 3.47 -9.72 -3.27
C LYS A 106 3.46 -9.18 -4.70
N VAL A 107 2.30 -8.79 -5.21
CA VAL A 107 2.18 -8.20 -6.56
C VAL A 107 2.96 -6.88 -6.65
N ALA A 108 2.88 -6.02 -5.64
CA ALA A 108 3.62 -4.77 -5.57
C ALA A 108 5.14 -5.03 -5.61
N GLN A 109 5.63 -6.00 -4.84
CA GLN A 109 7.05 -6.41 -4.87
C GLN A 109 7.48 -6.94 -6.25
N GLU A 110 6.62 -7.69 -6.94
CA GLU A 110 6.92 -8.12 -8.32
C GLU A 110 6.94 -6.95 -9.31
N LEU A 111 6.04 -5.98 -9.16
CA LEU A 111 6.01 -4.78 -9.98
C LEU A 111 7.26 -3.91 -9.75
N GLU A 112 7.67 -3.75 -8.50
CA GLU A 112 8.92 -3.06 -8.13
C GLU A 112 10.13 -3.74 -8.79
N ARG A 113 10.22 -5.08 -8.73
CA ARG A 113 11.27 -5.85 -9.43
C ARG A 113 11.25 -5.65 -10.95
N LEU A 114 10.07 -5.53 -11.56
CA LEU A 114 9.94 -5.26 -13.00
C LEU A 114 10.43 -3.85 -13.34
N GLU A 115 10.08 -2.87 -12.51
CA GLU A 115 10.53 -1.49 -12.63
C GLU A 115 12.07 -1.39 -12.51
N GLU A 116 12.67 -2.03 -11.50
CA GLU A 116 14.12 -2.08 -11.29
C GLU A 116 14.86 -2.69 -12.48
N ARG A 117 14.26 -3.69 -13.13
CA ARG A 117 14.79 -4.31 -14.36
C ARG A 117 14.63 -3.42 -15.59
N GLY A 118 13.97 -2.27 -15.48
CA GLY A 118 13.72 -1.34 -16.57
C GLY A 118 12.65 -1.83 -17.55
N TRP A 119 11.79 -2.78 -17.16
CA TRP A 119 10.73 -3.29 -18.02
C TRP A 119 9.64 -2.23 -18.15
N ARG A 120 9.66 -1.50 -19.26
CA ARG A 120 8.69 -0.45 -19.56
C ARG A 120 7.80 -0.89 -20.72
N SER A 121 6.49 -0.92 -20.49
CA SER A 121 5.52 -1.01 -21.58
C SER A 121 5.23 0.40 -22.07
N TYR A 122 5.67 0.71 -23.29
CA TYR A 122 5.26 1.94 -23.95
C TYR A 122 3.96 1.67 -24.69
N VAL A 123 2.90 2.38 -24.32
CA VAL A 123 1.69 2.39 -25.14
C VAL A 123 2.09 2.90 -26.51
N ARG A 124 2.04 2.04 -27.52
CA ARG A 124 2.06 2.50 -28.89
C ARG A 124 0.74 3.23 -29.08
N VAL A 125 0.74 4.54 -28.85
CA VAL A 125 -0.32 5.42 -29.35
C VAL A 125 -0.24 5.22 -30.84
N GLY A 126 -1.08 4.32 -31.36
CA GLY A 126 -1.11 4.01 -32.79
C GLY A 126 -1.20 5.34 -33.51
N ARG A 127 -0.49 5.46 -34.64
CA ARG A 127 -0.75 6.54 -35.60
C ARG A 127 -2.26 6.69 -35.65
N THR A 128 -2.77 7.83 -35.18
CA THR A 128 -4.19 8.18 -35.30
C THR A 128 -4.58 7.75 -36.71
N ARG A 129 -5.47 6.75 -36.81
CA ARG A 129 -5.91 6.10 -38.07
C ARG A 129 -5.64 7.03 -39.22
N ASP A 130 -4.74 6.68 -40.15
CA ASP A 130 -4.32 7.48 -41.29
C ASP A 130 -5.38 8.52 -41.65
N ARG A 131 -5.35 9.66 -40.95
CA ARG A 131 -6.17 10.80 -41.30
C ARG A 131 -5.34 11.28 -42.45
N GLN A 132 -5.72 10.95 -43.68
CA GLN A 132 -5.11 11.54 -44.86
C GLN A 132 -5.04 13.02 -44.57
N LEU A 133 -3.83 13.45 -44.25
CA LEU A 133 -3.55 14.80 -43.81
C LEU A 133 -3.90 15.66 -45.01
N PRO A 134 -4.93 16.52 -44.95
CA PRO A 134 -5.17 17.43 -46.05
C PRO A 134 -3.86 18.19 -46.35
N PRO A 135 -3.54 18.42 -47.62
CA PRO A 135 -2.27 19.02 -48.02
C PRO A 135 -2.06 20.44 -47.47
N ASN A 136 -3.09 21.08 -46.94
CA ASN A 136 -3.04 22.43 -46.40
C ASN A 136 -3.07 22.49 -44.86
N PRO A 137 -2.05 23.07 -44.20
CA PRO A 137 -1.96 23.27 -42.74
C PRO A 137 -3.10 24.11 -42.14
N HIS A 138 -3.76 24.95 -42.94
CA HIS A 138 -4.80 25.85 -42.45
C HIS A 138 -6.13 25.14 -42.18
N GLN A 139 -6.39 24.01 -42.85
CA GLN A 139 -7.62 23.23 -42.67
C GLN A 139 -7.67 22.46 -41.34
N TYR A 140 -6.55 22.35 -40.62
CA TYR A 140 -6.50 21.72 -39.28
C TYR A 140 -7.00 22.63 -38.16
N LEU A 141 -7.00 23.95 -38.41
CA LEU A 141 -7.37 24.96 -37.42
C LEU A 141 -8.77 25.52 -37.69
N GLU A 142 -9.45 25.04 -38.74
CA GLU A 142 -10.84 25.40 -39.02
C GLU A 142 -11.73 24.93 -37.87
N GLY A 143 -12.35 25.89 -37.17
CA GLY A 143 -13.20 25.63 -36.01
C GLY A 143 -12.47 25.42 -34.69
N VAL A 144 -11.13 25.50 -34.66
CA VAL A 144 -10.34 25.44 -33.42
C VAL A 144 -10.27 26.84 -32.80
N THR A 145 -10.71 26.95 -31.55
CA THR A 145 -10.65 28.20 -30.79
C THR A 145 -9.37 28.28 -29.96
N LEU A 146 -9.05 29.47 -29.43
CA LEU A 146 -7.95 29.65 -28.49
C LEU A 146 -8.17 28.80 -27.21
N GLU A 147 -9.42 28.61 -26.79
CA GLU A 147 -9.77 27.81 -25.63
C GLU A 147 -9.41 26.33 -25.82
N ASP A 148 -9.64 25.79 -27.02
CA ASP A 148 -9.28 24.42 -27.38
C ASP A 148 -7.77 24.20 -27.35
N LEU A 149 -6.99 25.17 -27.83
CA LEU A 149 -5.53 25.15 -27.77
C LEU A 149 -5.02 25.20 -26.33
N VAL A 150 -5.59 26.06 -25.49
CA VAL A 150 -5.23 26.14 -24.06
C VAL A 150 -5.61 24.84 -23.33
N ALA A 151 -6.76 24.25 -23.64
CA ALA A 151 -7.18 22.97 -23.07
C ALA A 151 -6.23 21.83 -23.47
N ALA A 152 -5.85 21.76 -24.75
CA ALA A 152 -4.89 20.77 -25.24
C ALA A 152 -3.50 20.94 -24.60
N ALA A 153 -3.02 22.18 -24.47
CA ALA A 153 -1.74 22.48 -23.81
C ALA A 153 -1.76 22.06 -22.33
N ARG A 154 -2.84 22.35 -21.60
CA ARG A 154 -3.01 21.91 -20.20
C ARG A 154 -3.07 20.39 -20.09
N ALA A 155 -3.74 19.71 -21.01
CA ALA A 155 -3.79 18.25 -21.04
C ALA A 155 -2.39 17.64 -21.29
N ALA A 156 -1.62 18.20 -22.21
CA ALA A 156 -0.26 17.76 -22.50
C ALA A 156 0.69 17.98 -21.32
N LEU A 157 0.61 19.13 -20.64
CA LEU A 157 1.45 19.44 -19.47
C LEU A 157 1.15 18.55 -18.27
N ARG A 158 -0.07 18.02 -18.13
CA ARG A 158 -0.42 17.05 -17.08
C ARG A 158 0.14 15.65 -17.31
N LEU A 159 0.45 15.31 -18.57
CA LEU A 159 1.02 14.01 -18.94
C LEU A 159 2.55 14.00 -18.82
N LEU A 160 3.18 15.17 -18.70
CA LEU A 160 4.61 15.24 -18.42
C LEU A 160 4.85 14.86 -16.95
N PRO A 161 5.76 13.91 -16.67
CA PRO A 161 6.23 13.69 -15.30
C PRO A 161 6.81 15.00 -14.76
N PRO A 162 6.68 15.30 -13.46
CA PRO A 162 7.31 16.47 -12.87
C PRO A 162 8.80 16.42 -13.19
N GLY A 163 9.33 17.50 -13.76
CA GLY A 163 10.76 17.62 -14.04
C GLY A 163 11.57 17.47 -12.76
N PRO A 164 12.86 17.09 -12.85
CA PRO A 164 13.72 17.00 -11.68
C PRO A 164 13.71 18.33 -10.91
N SER A 165 13.69 18.24 -9.58
CA SER A 165 13.75 19.40 -8.70
C SER A 165 14.88 20.35 -9.13
N VAL A 166 14.55 21.63 -9.27
CA VAL A 166 15.44 22.70 -9.78
C VAL A 166 16.73 22.83 -8.94
N GLU A 167 16.76 22.27 -7.73
CA GLU A 167 17.93 22.20 -6.86
C GLU A 167 19.11 21.40 -7.43
N THR A 168 18.88 20.53 -8.42
CA THR A 168 19.95 19.67 -8.99
C THR A 168 20.74 20.33 -10.12
N VAL A 169 20.38 21.54 -10.55
CA VAL A 169 21.17 22.30 -11.55
C VAL A 169 22.15 23.22 -10.83
N VAL A 170 23.06 22.63 -10.06
CA VAL A 170 24.28 23.36 -9.66
C VAL A 170 25.35 23.06 -10.69
N ALA A 171 25.57 24.05 -11.55
CA ALA A 171 26.75 24.33 -12.37
C ALA A 171 27.72 23.15 -12.64
N SER A 172 27.62 22.57 -13.83
CA SER A 172 28.85 22.10 -14.49
C SER A 172 29.50 23.28 -15.18
N VAL A 173 30.70 23.62 -14.69
CA VAL A 173 31.69 24.51 -15.29
C VAL A 173 32.15 23.95 -16.63
#